data_AF-A0ABD2Q9V7-F1
#
_entry.id   AF-A0ABD2Q9V7-F1
#
_cell.length_a   1.000
_cell.length_b   1.000
_cell.length_c   1.000
_cell.angle_alpha   90.00
_cell.angle_beta   90.00
_cell.angle_gamma   90.00
#
_symmetry.space_group_name_H-M   'P 1'
#
loop_
_entity.id
_entity.type
_entity.pdbx_description
1 polymer ?
#
loop_
_entity_poly.entity_id
_entity_poly.type
_entity_poly.pdbx_seq_one_letter_code
_entity_poly.pdbx_strand_id
1 'polypeptide(L)'
;METTLGMGATMLGKFVSACRHYCLRENVATVLREFARLSPFCLTVQWNSFNSAFCTSARLQIFYRGYETYKVRICVTVETEKVHLHLANPPRKISLAVEQLHVFLYEQIMHAQLYFLQMICQNLLGWQALTCNSYAGQLAHSSDPYGVFLIVSPNAKYSVLFKVTDAGVVSCFVADLVACFGVDTKVVLTGFGPFKDFDVNPSSKLVELFPSDFRSGCQVIKYMQVPVTYADSEKVAKEIRIKHDPDLVIHLGLNNRLGCDECALELGAYVDGYNSPDCNEECIPDEVCLPGYKPGSQIETKLDLKKVVDHLSPTSKLLLSHDPGSYICSYIYAKFVDFNSVTNSQKVFGF
;
A
#
# COMPACT_ATOMS: atom_id res chain seq x y z
N MET A 1 76.53 19.94 -15.87
CA MET A 1 75.50 19.19 -16.63
C MET A 1 75.26 17.90 -15.86
N GLU A 2 74.38 17.94 -14.85
CA GLU A 2 74.03 16.76 -14.06
C GLU A 2 72.77 16.14 -14.66
N THR A 3 72.95 15.02 -15.35
CA THR A 3 71.85 14.24 -15.90
C THR A 3 71.28 13.38 -14.78
N THR A 4 70.14 13.78 -14.24
CA THR A 4 69.42 13.02 -13.22
C THR A 4 68.92 11.70 -13.83
N LEU A 5 69.57 10.59 -13.49
CA LEU A 5 69.13 9.24 -13.84
C LEU A 5 67.81 8.94 -13.10
N GLY A 6 66.76 8.70 -13.88
CA GLY A 6 65.39 8.58 -13.38
C GLY A 6 65.19 7.44 -12.38
N MET A 7 64.43 7.74 -11.32
CA MET A 7 63.89 6.78 -10.35
C MET A 7 62.75 5.92 -10.95
N GLY A 8 62.94 5.37 -12.15
CA GLY A 8 61.96 4.49 -12.79
C GLY A 8 62.12 3.04 -12.33
N ALA A 9 61.01 2.34 -12.10
CA ALA A 9 61.02 0.89 -11.88
C ALA A 9 61.81 0.18 -12.98
N THR A 10 62.70 -0.75 -12.59
CA THR A 10 63.55 -1.50 -13.52
C THR A 10 62.71 -2.24 -14.57
N MET A 11 63.27 -2.48 -15.75
CA MET A 11 62.60 -3.30 -16.78
C MET A 11 62.17 -4.67 -16.25
N LEU A 12 63.00 -5.29 -15.40
CA LEU A 12 62.66 -6.53 -14.71
C LEU A 12 61.46 -6.35 -13.77
N GLY A 13 61.40 -5.26 -13.00
CA GLY A 13 60.26 -4.93 -12.14
C GLY A 13 58.96 -4.79 -12.93
N LYS A 14 58.99 -4.08 -14.08
CA LYS A 14 57.81 -3.97 -14.96
C LYS A 14 57.37 -5.31 -15.53
N PHE A 15 58.32 -6.17 -15.93
CA PHE A 15 58.00 -7.52 -16.40
C PHE A 15 57.33 -8.37 -15.31
N VAL A 16 57.89 -8.38 -14.09
CA VAL A 16 57.31 -9.09 -12.94
C VAL A 16 55.90 -8.59 -12.64
N SER A 17 55.66 -7.28 -12.63
CA SER A 17 54.33 -6.71 -12.43
C SER A 17 53.32 -7.14 -13.51
N ALA A 18 53.74 -7.20 -14.78
CA ALA A 18 52.88 -7.68 -15.86
C ALA A 18 52.54 -9.17 -15.71
N CYS A 19 53.52 -10.00 -15.31
CA CYS A 19 53.27 -11.42 -15.03
C CYS A 19 52.30 -11.62 -13.85
N ARG A 20 52.44 -10.82 -12.77
CA ARG A 20 51.52 -10.86 -11.62
C ARG A 20 50.09 -10.50 -12.04
N HIS A 21 49.94 -9.42 -12.81
CA HIS A 21 48.65 -8.99 -13.34
C HIS A 21 48.00 -10.06 -14.22
N TYR A 22 48.77 -10.69 -15.13
CA TYR A 22 48.28 -11.79 -15.97
C TYR A 22 47.78 -12.97 -15.12
N CYS A 23 48.55 -13.40 -14.13
CA CYS A 23 48.18 -14.48 -13.21
C CYS A 23 46.91 -14.13 -12.42
N LEU A 24 46.82 -12.92 -11.87
CA LEU A 24 45.66 -12.47 -11.11
C LEU A 24 44.40 -12.44 -11.97
N ARG A 25 44.51 -11.97 -13.22
CA ARG A 25 43.41 -11.95 -14.19
C ARG A 25 42.91 -13.36 -14.51
N GLU A 26 43.81 -14.33 -14.70
CA GLU A 26 43.42 -15.72 -14.98
C GLU A 26 42.74 -16.38 -13.78
N ASN A 27 43.22 -16.09 -12.56
CA ASN A 27 42.56 -16.56 -11.33
C ASN A 27 41.15 -15.98 -11.19
N VAL A 28 40.97 -14.67 -11.44
CA VAL A 28 39.64 -14.04 -11.46
C VAL A 28 38.74 -14.69 -12.51
N ALA A 29 39.24 -14.92 -13.73
CA ALA A 29 38.47 -15.57 -14.79
C ALA A 29 38.06 -17.00 -14.41
N THR A 30 38.90 -17.72 -13.66
CA THR A 30 38.60 -19.07 -13.14
C THR A 30 37.50 -19.02 -12.08
N VAL A 31 37.59 -18.09 -11.12
CA VAL A 31 36.56 -17.89 -10.09
C VAL A 31 35.20 -17.56 -10.73
N LEU A 32 35.18 -16.67 -11.73
CA LEU A 32 33.95 -16.30 -12.45
C LEU A 32 33.35 -17.48 -13.24
N ARG A 33 34.20 -18.33 -13.84
CA ARG A 33 33.78 -19.55 -14.54
C ARG A 33 33.14 -20.56 -13.58
N GLU A 34 33.78 -20.83 -12.45
CA GLU A 34 33.22 -21.74 -11.45
C GLU A 34 31.91 -21.20 -10.87
N PHE A 35 31.85 -19.90 -10.58
CA PHE A 35 30.61 -19.26 -10.13
C PHE A 35 29.48 -19.43 -11.15
N ALA A 36 29.74 -19.17 -12.44
CA ALA A 36 28.74 -19.34 -13.49
C ALA A 36 28.26 -20.79 -13.65
N ARG A 37 29.10 -21.77 -13.31
CA ARG A 37 28.77 -23.20 -13.40
C ARG A 37 27.93 -23.69 -12.22
N LEU A 38 28.19 -23.18 -11.02
CA LEU A 38 27.56 -23.65 -9.78
C LEU A 38 26.34 -22.82 -9.36
N SER A 39 26.23 -21.58 -9.84
CA SER A 39 25.16 -20.66 -9.45
C SER A 39 23.85 -20.93 -10.23
N PRO A 40 22.68 -20.80 -9.58
CA PRO A 40 21.40 -20.78 -10.30
C PRO A 40 21.20 -19.49 -11.12
N PHE A 41 22.07 -18.49 -10.96
CA PHE A 41 22.02 -17.24 -11.73
C PHE A 41 22.90 -17.30 -12.97
N CYS A 42 22.46 -16.64 -14.03
CA CYS A 42 23.27 -16.39 -15.20
C CYS A 42 24.26 -15.26 -14.90
N LEU A 43 25.55 -15.50 -15.20
CA LEU A 43 26.61 -14.50 -15.15
C LEU A 43 27.05 -14.17 -16.59
N THR A 44 26.97 -12.89 -16.95
CA THR A 44 27.61 -12.36 -18.16
C THR A 44 28.83 -11.53 -17.78
N VAL A 45 29.97 -11.83 -18.39
CA VAL A 45 31.24 -11.14 -18.17
C VAL A 45 31.65 -10.43 -19.45
N GLN A 46 31.76 -9.11 -19.40
CA GLN A 46 32.25 -8.30 -20.52
C GLN A 46 33.55 -7.61 -20.12
N TRP A 47 34.68 -8.10 -20.64
CA TRP A 47 35.97 -7.45 -20.49
C TRP A 47 36.01 -6.15 -21.30
N ASN A 48 36.51 -5.07 -20.70
CA ASN A 48 36.66 -3.79 -21.37
C ASN A 48 37.86 -3.84 -22.34
N SER A 49 37.78 -3.06 -23.42
CA SER A 49 38.81 -3.01 -24.47
C SER A 49 40.09 -2.29 -24.02
N PHE A 50 39.99 -1.34 -23.09
CA PHE A 50 41.10 -0.52 -22.58
C PHE A 50 41.80 -1.20 -21.41
N ASN A 51 42.47 -2.32 -21.70
CA ASN A 51 43.29 -3.03 -20.73
C ASN A 51 44.76 -2.62 -20.92
N SER A 52 45.43 -2.26 -19.83
CA SER A 52 46.89 -2.06 -19.81
C SER A 52 47.59 -3.35 -19.35
N ALA A 53 48.92 -3.39 -19.47
CA ALA A 53 49.73 -4.49 -18.95
C ALA A 53 49.69 -4.65 -17.41
N PHE A 54 49.05 -3.71 -16.70
CA PHE A 54 49.01 -3.66 -15.24
C PHE A 54 47.60 -3.55 -14.67
N CYS A 55 46.60 -3.29 -15.52
CA CYS A 55 45.22 -3.07 -15.10
C CYS A 55 44.25 -3.52 -16.19
N THR A 56 43.28 -4.33 -15.80
CA THR A 56 42.17 -4.77 -16.67
C THR A 56 40.86 -4.61 -15.94
N SER A 57 39.79 -4.30 -16.67
CA SER A 57 38.46 -4.22 -16.05
C SER A 57 37.41 -5.03 -16.80
N ALA A 58 36.40 -5.51 -16.08
CA ALA A 58 35.28 -6.28 -16.61
C ALA A 58 33.97 -5.83 -15.97
N ARG A 59 32.90 -5.79 -16.77
CA ARG A 59 31.55 -5.62 -16.26
C ARG A 59 30.90 -6.98 -16.09
N LEU A 60 30.42 -7.26 -14.90
CA LEU A 60 29.63 -8.42 -14.54
C LEU A 60 28.15 -8.04 -14.51
N GLN A 61 27.32 -8.89 -15.10
CA GLN A 61 25.87 -8.82 -14.98
C GLN A 61 25.36 -10.16 -14.45
N ILE A 62 24.67 -10.14 -13.31
CA ILE A 62 24.07 -11.31 -12.67
C ILE A 62 22.55 -11.17 -12.77
N PHE A 63 21.87 -12.18 -13.30
CA PHE A 63 20.43 -12.16 -13.53
C PHE A 63 19.83 -13.56 -13.55
N TYR A 64 18.49 -13.65 -13.43
CA TYR A 64 17.74 -14.89 -13.58
C TYR A 64 17.29 -15.06 -15.03
N ARG A 65 17.36 -16.29 -15.57
CA ARG A 65 16.99 -16.57 -16.96
C ARG A 65 15.51 -16.26 -17.19
N GLY A 66 15.19 -15.48 -18.22
CA GLY A 66 13.83 -15.00 -18.51
C GLY A 66 13.46 -13.70 -17.79
N TYR A 67 14.37 -13.12 -17.00
CA TYR A 67 14.18 -11.87 -16.29
C TYR A 67 15.39 -10.94 -16.40
N GLU A 68 15.94 -10.83 -17.60
CA GLU A 68 17.18 -10.11 -17.93
C GLU A 68 17.10 -8.60 -17.61
N THR A 69 15.88 -8.05 -17.51
CA THR A 69 15.61 -6.67 -17.11
C THR A 69 16.08 -6.38 -15.69
N TYR A 70 15.92 -7.35 -14.77
CA TYR A 70 16.21 -7.20 -13.35
C TYR A 70 17.59 -7.78 -13.03
N LYS A 71 18.64 -7.07 -13.46
CA LYS A 71 20.04 -7.51 -13.34
C LYS A 71 20.86 -6.68 -12.35
N VAL A 72 21.68 -7.39 -11.57
CA VAL A 72 22.71 -6.78 -10.71
C VAL A 72 23.95 -6.51 -11.56
N ARG A 73 24.54 -5.31 -11.42
CA ARG A 73 25.72 -4.89 -12.19
C ARG A 73 26.88 -4.62 -11.24
N ILE A 74 28.03 -5.24 -11.55
CA ILE A 74 29.27 -5.11 -10.77
C ILE A 74 30.40 -4.86 -11.76
N CYS A 75 31.27 -3.90 -11.49
CA CYS A 75 32.51 -3.75 -12.25
C CYS A 75 33.67 -4.32 -11.44
N VAL A 76 34.47 -5.19 -12.06
CA VAL A 76 35.69 -5.75 -11.50
C VAL A 76 36.87 -5.05 -12.15
N THR A 77 37.82 -4.57 -11.37
CA THR A 77 39.10 -4.04 -11.83
C THR A 77 40.21 -4.87 -11.21
N VAL A 78 41.02 -5.49 -12.05
CA VAL A 78 42.15 -6.33 -11.66
C VAL A 78 43.43 -5.52 -11.88
N GLU A 79 44.14 -5.20 -10.81
CA GLU A 79 45.44 -4.55 -10.82
C GLU A 79 46.57 -5.59 -10.66
N THR A 80 47.81 -5.16 -10.39
CA THR A 80 48.95 -6.07 -10.25
C THR A 80 48.93 -6.90 -8.97
N GLU A 81 48.26 -6.44 -7.91
CA GLU A 81 48.27 -7.09 -6.59
C GLU A 81 46.87 -7.24 -5.96
N LYS A 82 45.89 -6.46 -6.41
CA LYS A 82 44.56 -6.41 -5.79
C LYS A 82 43.46 -6.44 -6.86
N VAL A 83 42.30 -6.93 -6.44
CA VAL A 83 41.05 -6.82 -7.20
C VAL A 83 40.16 -5.79 -6.52
N HIS A 84 39.62 -4.86 -7.31
CA HIS A 84 38.66 -3.87 -6.87
C HIS A 84 37.30 -4.15 -7.49
N LEU A 85 36.27 -4.15 -6.66
CA LEU A 85 34.88 -4.24 -7.10
C LEU A 85 34.21 -2.89 -6.96
N HIS A 86 33.45 -2.51 -7.98
CA HIS A 86 32.64 -1.30 -7.99
C HIS A 86 31.17 -1.68 -8.12
N LEU A 87 30.41 -1.34 -7.08
CA LEU A 87 28.95 -1.50 -7.01
C LEU A 87 28.29 -0.18 -7.41
N ALA A 88 27.13 -0.24 -8.06
CA ALA A 88 26.44 0.97 -8.54
C ALA A 88 25.48 1.57 -7.48
N ASN A 89 24.78 0.73 -6.72
CA ASN A 89 23.66 1.15 -5.87
C ASN A 89 23.73 0.46 -4.48
N PRO A 90 24.16 1.17 -3.42
CA PRO A 90 24.85 2.46 -3.46
C PRO A 90 26.26 2.34 -4.09
N PRO A 91 26.83 3.43 -4.61
CA PRO A 91 28.17 3.40 -5.20
C PRO A 91 29.21 3.07 -4.13
N ARG A 92 29.86 1.91 -4.26
CA ARG A 92 30.88 1.43 -3.32
C ARG A 92 32.07 0.83 -4.07
N LYS A 93 33.28 1.09 -3.56
CA LYS A 93 34.52 0.44 -4.02
C LYS A 93 35.01 -0.51 -2.92
N ILE A 94 35.18 -1.79 -3.24
CA ILE A 94 35.65 -2.82 -2.32
C ILE A 94 36.95 -3.39 -2.86
N SER A 95 38.03 -3.32 -2.09
CA SER A 95 39.29 -3.99 -2.43
C SER A 95 39.38 -5.32 -1.71
N LEU A 96 39.65 -6.39 -2.45
CA LEU A 96 39.70 -7.74 -1.90
C LEU A 96 40.78 -8.59 -2.56
N ALA A 97 41.24 -9.59 -1.81
CA ALA A 97 42.11 -10.63 -2.33
C ALA A 97 41.30 -11.59 -3.22
N VAL A 98 41.93 -12.26 -4.19
CA VAL A 98 41.19 -13.14 -5.13
C VAL A 98 40.50 -14.27 -4.41
N GLU A 99 41.08 -14.75 -3.31
CA GLU A 99 40.52 -15.77 -2.44
C GLU A 99 39.21 -15.30 -1.79
N GLN A 100 38.97 -14.01 -1.64
CA GLN A 100 37.72 -13.48 -1.08
C GLN A 100 36.66 -13.21 -2.17
N LEU A 101 37.05 -13.22 -3.45
CA LEU A 101 36.14 -12.93 -4.56
C LEU A 101 35.01 -13.94 -4.65
N HIS A 102 35.30 -15.23 -4.42
CA HIS A 102 34.28 -16.26 -4.46
C HIS A 102 33.21 -16.04 -3.38
N VAL A 103 33.63 -15.76 -2.13
CA VAL A 103 32.71 -15.46 -1.00
C VAL A 103 31.81 -14.28 -1.36
N PHE A 104 32.41 -13.19 -1.85
CA PHE A 104 31.68 -12.02 -2.28
C PHE A 104 30.65 -12.34 -3.36
N LEU A 105 31.01 -13.12 -4.39
CA LEU A 105 30.09 -13.46 -5.47
C LEU A 105 28.92 -14.32 -4.96
N TYR A 106 29.16 -15.24 -4.03
CA TYR A 106 28.10 -16.02 -3.38
C TYR A 106 27.14 -15.14 -2.56
N GLU A 107 27.65 -14.13 -1.86
CA GLU A 107 26.81 -13.14 -1.18
C GLU A 107 25.93 -12.35 -2.18
N GLN A 108 26.46 -12.03 -3.36
CA GLN A 108 25.68 -11.35 -4.40
C GLN A 108 24.52 -12.20 -4.95
N ILE A 109 24.59 -13.53 -4.86
CA ILE A 109 23.47 -14.41 -5.21
C ILE A 109 22.27 -14.10 -4.32
N MET A 110 22.48 -14.04 -3.01
CA MET A 110 21.41 -13.82 -2.03
C MET A 110 20.79 -12.44 -2.18
N HIS A 111 21.64 -11.43 -2.41
CA HIS A 111 21.17 -10.09 -2.73
C HIS A 111 20.38 -10.04 -4.04
N ALA A 112 20.84 -10.74 -5.09
CA ALA A 112 20.14 -10.81 -6.36
C ALA A 112 18.79 -11.51 -6.24
N GLN A 113 18.67 -12.57 -5.42
CA GLN A 113 17.39 -13.23 -5.12
C GLN A 113 16.38 -12.28 -4.47
N LEU A 114 16.79 -11.59 -3.40
CA LEU A 114 15.90 -10.64 -2.70
C LEU A 114 15.48 -9.50 -3.62
N TYR A 115 16.45 -8.90 -4.32
CA TYR A 115 16.17 -7.82 -5.28
C TYR A 115 15.19 -8.28 -6.36
N PHE A 116 15.40 -9.47 -6.91
CA PHE A 116 14.55 -10.03 -7.94
C PHE A 116 13.11 -10.27 -7.45
N LEU A 117 12.94 -10.87 -6.28
CA LEU A 117 11.63 -11.08 -5.65
C LEU A 117 10.92 -9.74 -5.40
N GLN A 118 11.64 -8.76 -4.87
CA GLN A 118 11.12 -7.42 -4.67
C GLN A 118 10.63 -6.80 -5.98
N MET A 119 11.41 -6.90 -7.05
CA MET A 119 11.04 -6.35 -8.36
C MET A 119 9.83 -7.05 -8.98
N ILE A 120 9.66 -8.36 -8.80
CA ILE A 120 8.45 -9.06 -9.23
C ILE A 120 7.24 -8.57 -8.44
N CYS A 121 7.32 -8.54 -7.10
CA CYS A 121 6.21 -8.10 -6.27
C CYS A 121 5.76 -6.67 -6.60
N GLN A 122 6.73 -5.77 -6.83
CA GLN A 122 6.44 -4.37 -7.17
C GLN A 122 5.86 -4.21 -8.58
N ASN A 123 6.49 -4.81 -9.60
CA ASN A 123 6.11 -4.54 -10.99
C ASN A 123 4.99 -5.44 -11.50
N LEU A 124 4.89 -6.68 -11.01
CA LEU A 124 3.87 -7.64 -11.47
C LEU A 124 2.61 -7.58 -10.62
N LEU A 125 2.75 -7.48 -9.29
CA LEU A 125 1.61 -7.49 -8.37
C LEU A 125 1.18 -6.07 -7.95
N GLY A 126 2.00 -5.04 -8.19
CA GLY A 126 1.75 -3.68 -7.73
C GLY A 126 1.96 -3.48 -6.23
N TRP A 127 2.61 -4.43 -5.54
CA TRP A 127 2.78 -4.36 -4.10
C TRP A 127 3.87 -3.34 -3.71
N GLN A 128 3.75 -2.74 -2.54
CA GLN A 128 4.66 -1.70 -2.07
C GLN A 128 5.62 -2.25 -1.01
N ALA A 129 6.93 -2.11 -1.25
CA ALA A 129 7.95 -2.45 -0.27
C ALA A 129 7.96 -1.40 0.84
N LEU A 130 7.88 -1.83 2.10
CA LEU A 130 7.93 -0.96 3.28
C LEU A 130 9.35 -0.79 3.81
N THR A 131 10.12 -1.87 3.84
CA THR A 131 11.51 -1.86 4.32
C THR A 131 12.34 -2.86 3.52
N CYS A 132 13.62 -2.55 3.36
CA CYS A 132 14.62 -3.41 2.76
C CYS A 132 15.93 -3.23 3.52
N ASN A 133 16.45 -4.33 4.09
CA ASN A 133 17.77 -4.34 4.74
C ASN A 133 18.82 -5.11 3.92
N SER A 134 18.56 -5.39 2.64
CA SER A 134 19.54 -6.06 1.78
C SER A 134 20.57 -5.05 1.28
N TYR A 135 21.79 -5.07 1.83
CA TYR A 135 22.90 -4.28 1.32
C TYR A 135 23.82 -5.14 0.45
N ALA A 136 23.94 -4.79 -0.83
CA ALA A 136 24.95 -5.41 -1.69
C ALA A 136 26.37 -5.15 -1.16
N GLY A 137 27.10 -6.24 -0.89
CA GLY A 137 28.55 -6.19 -0.63
C GLY A 137 28.98 -5.93 0.81
N GLN A 138 28.16 -6.27 1.81
CA GLN A 138 28.67 -6.53 3.16
C GLN A 138 29.18 -7.97 3.21
N LEU A 139 30.47 -8.14 3.52
CA LEU A 139 31.00 -9.43 3.98
C LEU A 139 30.34 -9.73 5.32
N ALA A 140 29.41 -10.67 5.35
CA ALA A 140 28.53 -10.86 6.51
C ALA A 140 29.31 -11.30 7.75
N HIS A 141 29.05 -10.66 8.89
CA HIS A 141 29.36 -11.21 10.20
C HIS A 141 28.22 -12.15 10.60
N SER A 142 28.56 -13.37 10.99
CA SER A 142 27.63 -14.45 11.29
C SER A 142 26.64 -14.10 12.39
N SER A 143 25.43 -13.73 12.02
CA SER A 143 24.20 -13.88 12.80
C SER A 143 23.01 -13.64 11.88
N ASP A 144 22.35 -14.72 11.47
CA ASP A 144 21.08 -14.78 10.73
C ASP A 144 20.11 -13.61 11.03
N PRO A 145 19.41 -12.98 10.06
CA PRO A 145 19.39 -13.17 8.60
C PRO A 145 20.34 -12.30 7.76
N TYR A 146 20.78 -12.84 6.61
CA TYR A 146 21.50 -12.12 5.54
C TYR A 146 20.71 -10.92 5.00
N GLY A 147 19.40 -11.10 4.80
CA GLY A 147 18.54 -10.02 4.31
C GLY A 147 17.07 -10.29 4.51
N VAL A 148 16.33 -9.21 4.75
CA VAL A 148 14.89 -9.22 4.94
C VAL A 148 14.29 -8.04 4.19
N PHE A 149 13.15 -8.27 3.53
CA PHE A 149 12.29 -7.18 3.07
C PHE A 149 10.82 -7.48 3.37
N LEU A 150 10.10 -6.41 3.72
CA LEU A 150 8.66 -6.44 3.99
C LEU A 150 7.94 -5.74 2.86
N ILE A 151 6.91 -6.39 2.32
CA ILE A 151 6.09 -5.87 1.22
C ILE A 151 4.61 -6.01 1.55
N VAL A 152 3.80 -5.05 1.12
CA VAL A 152 2.37 -4.98 1.42
C VAL A 152 1.55 -4.89 0.14
N SER A 153 0.42 -5.59 0.12
CA SER A 153 -0.52 -5.58 -1.00
C SER A 153 -1.16 -4.19 -1.21
N PRO A 154 -1.57 -3.82 -2.44
CA PRO A 154 -2.15 -2.51 -2.75
C PRO A 154 -3.35 -2.12 -1.86
N ASN A 155 -4.15 -3.11 -1.45
CA ASN A 155 -5.33 -2.91 -0.59
C ASN A 155 -5.01 -2.95 0.92
N ALA A 156 -3.73 -3.01 1.30
CA ALA A 156 -3.24 -3.14 2.67
C ALA A 156 -3.82 -4.35 3.45
N LYS A 157 -4.32 -5.38 2.75
CA LYS A 157 -4.86 -6.59 3.38
C LYS A 157 -3.76 -7.56 3.80
N TYR A 158 -2.77 -7.76 2.94
CA TYR A 158 -1.72 -8.73 3.16
C TYR A 158 -0.37 -8.03 3.30
N SER A 159 0.44 -8.53 4.23
CA SER A 159 1.86 -8.27 4.26
C SER A 159 2.62 -9.57 4.07
N VAL A 160 3.75 -9.48 3.38
CA VAL A 160 4.64 -10.60 3.18
C VAL A 160 6.04 -10.20 3.59
N LEU A 161 6.62 -10.98 4.49
CA LEU A 161 8.01 -10.87 4.90
C LEU A 161 8.81 -11.94 4.15
N PHE A 162 9.77 -11.51 3.34
CA PHE A 162 10.75 -12.41 2.76
C PHE A 162 12.03 -12.35 3.58
N LYS A 163 12.51 -13.53 4.00
CA LYS A 163 13.78 -13.71 4.71
C LYS A 163 14.70 -14.58 3.84
N VAL A 164 15.94 -14.17 3.66
CA VAL A 164 16.99 -15.02 3.09
C VAL A 164 18.06 -15.28 4.14
N THR A 165 18.37 -16.55 4.33
CA THR A 165 19.42 -17.01 5.25
C THR A 165 20.79 -17.03 4.55
N ASP A 166 21.87 -17.13 5.32
CA ASP A 166 23.24 -17.24 4.78
C ASP A 166 23.41 -18.50 3.89
N ALA A 167 22.58 -19.52 4.10
CA ALA A 167 22.54 -20.74 3.28
C ALA A 167 21.79 -20.56 1.95
N GLY A 168 21.21 -19.37 1.69
CA GLY A 168 20.45 -19.06 0.48
C GLY A 168 19.05 -19.65 0.41
N VAL A 169 18.50 -20.03 1.57
CA VAL A 169 17.11 -20.46 1.68
C VAL A 169 16.22 -19.21 1.77
N VAL A 170 15.29 -19.08 0.83
CA VAL A 170 14.24 -18.05 0.86
C VAL A 170 13.06 -18.58 1.67
N SER A 171 12.73 -17.91 2.76
CA SER A 171 11.50 -18.14 3.54
C SER A 171 10.53 -16.99 3.33
N CYS A 172 9.25 -17.31 3.19
CA CYS A 172 8.16 -16.37 3.01
C CYS A 172 7.17 -16.51 4.17
N PHE A 173 6.84 -15.40 4.82
CA PHE A 173 5.83 -15.34 5.86
C PHE A 173 4.72 -14.40 5.41
N VAL A 174 3.50 -14.92 5.31
CA VAL A 174 2.32 -14.17 4.89
C VAL A 174 1.48 -13.86 6.12
N ALA A 175 1.12 -12.59 6.31
CA ALA A 175 0.21 -12.16 7.35
C ALA A 175 -1.00 -11.44 6.73
N ASP A 176 -2.20 -11.83 7.16
CA ASP A 176 -3.43 -11.08 6.91
C ASP A 176 -3.52 -9.96 7.95
N LEU A 177 -3.21 -8.75 7.51
CA LEU A 177 -3.18 -7.56 8.37
C LEU A 177 -4.56 -7.24 8.94
N VAL A 178 -5.65 -7.62 8.27
CA VAL A 178 -7.00 -7.42 8.79
C VAL A 178 -7.29 -8.38 9.93
N ALA A 179 -6.94 -9.66 9.77
CA ALA A 179 -7.05 -10.64 10.84
C ALA A 179 -6.13 -10.31 12.03
N CYS A 180 -4.95 -9.74 11.78
CA CYS A 180 -3.96 -9.43 12.82
C CYS A 180 -4.23 -8.12 13.58
N PHE A 181 -4.75 -7.08 12.91
CA PHE A 181 -4.88 -5.74 13.50
C PHE A 181 -6.32 -5.25 13.65
N GLY A 182 -7.31 -6.05 13.24
CA GLY A 182 -8.68 -6.04 13.74
C GLY A 182 -9.26 -4.67 14.11
N VAL A 183 -9.71 -3.92 13.12
CA VAL A 183 -10.88 -3.05 13.31
C VAL A 183 -11.79 -3.30 12.12
N ASP A 184 -12.69 -4.28 12.26
CA ASP A 184 -13.79 -4.47 11.32
C ASP A 184 -14.73 -3.26 11.47
N THR A 185 -14.46 -2.20 10.72
CA THR A 185 -15.30 -1.00 10.69
C THR A 185 -16.67 -1.43 10.15
N LYS A 186 -17.71 -1.33 10.97
CA LYS A 186 -19.07 -1.67 10.57
C LYS A 186 -19.74 -0.46 9.96
N VAL A 187 -19.99 -0.54 8.66
CA VAL A 187 -20.68 0.49 7.90
C VAL A 187 -22.08 -0.01 7.58
N VAL A 188 -23.10 0.73 8.00
CA VAL A 188 -24.48 0.47 7.62
C VAL A 188 -24.88 1.45 6.52
N LEU A 189 -25.38 0.92 5.41
CA LEU A 189 -26.00 1.70 4.34
C LEU A 189 -27.50 1.49 4.39
N THR A 190 -28.26 2.58 4.34
CA THR A 190 -29.72 2.50 4.30
C THR A 190 -30.28 3.21 3.07
N GLY A 191 -31.32 2.63 2.49
CA GLY A 191 -32.12 3.20 1.42
C GLY A 191 -33.59 2.97 1.74
N PHE A 192 -34.45 3.81 1.19
CA PHE A 192 -35.88 3.77 1.47
C PHE A 192 -36.60 2.77 0.58
N GLY A 193 -37.72 2.24 1.08
CA GLY A 193 -38.64 1.45 0.28
C GLY A 193 -39.56 2.30 -0.59
N PRO A 194 -40.60 1.67 -1.18
CA PRO A 194 -41.59 2.35 -2.02
C PRO A 194 -42.20 3.58 -1.33
N PHE A 195 -42.49 4.61 -2.12
CA PHE A 195 -43.06 5.87 -1.64
C PHE A 195 -44.06 6.43 -2.65
N LYS A 196 -45.30 6.68 -2.21
CA LYS A 196 -46.40 7.13 -3.07
C LYS A 196 -46.53 6.21 -4.30
N ASP A 197 -46.54 6.78 -5.50
CA ASP A 197 -46.68 6.06 -6.77
C ASP A 197 -45.34 5.44 -7.26
N PHE A 198 -44.27 5.50 -6.47
CA PHE A 198 -42.97 4.95 -6.83
C PHE A 198 -42.73 3.59 -6.18
N ASP A 199 -42.90 2.53 -6.96
CA ASP A 199 -42.68 1.13 -6.55
C ASP A 199 -41.20 0.83 -6.22
N VAL A 200 -40.28 1.60 -6.79
CA VAL A 200 -38.83 1.44 -6.55
C VAL A 200 -38.24 2.80 -6.21
N ASN A 201 -37.67 2.88 -5.00
CA ASN A 201 -36.94 4.07 -4.58
C ASN A 201 -35.49 4.00 -5.09
N PRO A 202 -34.98 5.06 -5.75
CA PRO A 202 -33.60 5.09 -6.22
C PRO A 202 -32.56 4.82 -5.12
N SER A 203 -32.80 5.29 -3.90
CA SER A 203 -31.89 5.07 -2.76
C SER A 203 -31.72 3.58 -2.44
N SER A 204 -32.78 2.78 -2.55
CA SER A 204 -32.74 1.32 -2.40
C SER A 204 -31.76 0.69 -3.39
N LYS A 205 -31.83 1.12 -4.65
CA LYS A 205 -30.99 0.57 -5.71
C LYS A 205 -29.53 0.95 -5.53
N LEU A 206 -29.24 2.15 -5.03
CA LEU A 206 -27.87 2.57 -4.71
C LEU A 206 -27.25 1.68 -3.62
N VAL A 207 -28.00 1.35 -2.56
CA VAL A 207 -27.54 0.42 -1.53
C VAL A 207 -27.31 -0.98 -2.10
N GLU A 208 -28.21 -1.46 -2.95
CA GLU A 208 -28.07 -2.76 -3.63
C GLU A 208 -26.77 -2.85 -4.42
N LEU A 209 -26.48 -1.83 -5.23
CA LEU A 209 -25.31 -1.76 -6.12
C LEU A 209 -23.98 -1.57 -5.38
N PHE A 210 -24.00 -1.11 -4.12
CA PHE A 210 -22.77 -0.87 -3.37
C PHE A 210 -21.99 -2.19 -3.14
N PRO A 211 -20.69 -2.28 -3.45
CA PRO A 211 -19.96 -3.54 -3.30
C PRO A 211 -19.80 -3.93 -1.81
N SER A 212 -20.11 -5.18 -1.47
CA SER A 212 -19.95 -5.68 -0.09
C SER A 212 -18.48 -5.80 0.34
N ASP A 213 -17.56 -5.86 -0.62
CA ASP A 213 -16.11 -5.94 -0.48
C ASP A 213 -15.40 -4.59 -0.74
N PHE A 214 -16.14 -3.48 -0.62
CA PHE A 214 -15.68 -2.11 -0.88
C PHE A 214 -14.28 -1.78 -0.33
N ARG A 215 -13.99 -2.20 0.90
CA ARG A 215 -12.70 -1.97 1.55
C ARG A 215 -12.37 -3.10 2.52
N SER A 216 -11.12 -3.54 2.51
CA SER A 216 -10.60 -4.51 3.46
C SER A 216 -10.70 -3.98 4.90
N GLY A 217 -11.20 -4.79 5.84
CA GLY A 217 -11.46 -4.38 7.22
C GLY A 217 -12.74 -3.55 7.40
N CYS A 218 -13.62 -3.52 6.40
CA CYS A 218 -14.94 -2.89 6.48
C CYS A 218 -16.02 -3.96 6.29
N GLN A 219 -16.92 -4.09 7.26
CA GLN A 219 -18.13 -4.89 7.12
C GLN A 219 -19.28 -3.98 6.69
N VAL A 220 -19.76 -4.14 5.45
CA VAL A 220 -20.91 -3.39 4.94
C VAL A 220 -22.21 -4.14 5.20
N ILE A 221 -23.13 -3.50 5.90
CA ILE A 221 -24.47 -4.02 6.23
C ILE A 221 -25.50 -3.16 5.48
N LYS A 222 -26.42 -3.81 4.77
CA LYS A 222 -27.34 -3.12 3.85
C LYS A 222 -28.79 -3.22 4.33
N TYR A 223 -29.45 -2.07 4.46
CA TYR A 223 -30.88 -1.95 4.68
C TYR A 223 -31.51 -1.25 3.46
N MET A 224 -31.92 -2.03 2.47
CA MET A 224 -32.37 -1.47 1.18
C MET A 224 -33.82 -0.95 1.22
N GLN A 225 -34.59 -1.33 2.22
CA GLN A 225 -36.05 -1.16 2.23
C GLN A 225 -36.51 -0.58 3.57
N VAL A 226 -35.95 0.57 3.96
CA VAL A 226 -36.43 1.30 5.14
C VAL A 226 -37.87 1.76 4.84
N PRO A 227 -38.87 1.35 5.65
CA PRO A 227 -40.24 1.77 5.42
C PRO A 227 -40.38 3.29 5.49
N VAL A 228 -41.22 3.85 4.61
CA VAL A 228 -41.49 5.28 4.54
C VAL A 228 -42.65 5.63 5.48
N THR A 229 -42.50 5.19 6.73
CA THR A 229 -43.40 5.49 7.87
C THR A 229 -42.56 5.88 9.08
N TYR A 230 -43.05 6.81 9.90
CA TYR A 230 -42.30 7.29 11.07
C TYR A 230 -42.08 6.18 12.10
N ALA A 231 -43.14 5.43 12.41
CA ALA A 231 -43.09 4.38 13.42
C ALA A 231 -42.13 3.24 13.04
N ASP A 232 -42.13 2.78 11.78
CA ASP A 232 -41.29 1.65 11.37
C ASP A 232 -39.86 2.08 11.05
N SER A 233 -39.65 3.29 10.52
CA SER A 233 -38.28 3.83 10.38
C SER A 233 -37.58 3.98 11.74
N GLU A 234 -38.31 4.32 12.80
CA GLU A 234 -37.75 4.33 14.16
C GLU A 234 -37.41 2.91 14.66
N LYS A 235 -38.26 1.91 14.36
CA LYS A 235 -37.94 0.50 14.70
C LYS A 235 -36.68 0.02 13.98
N VAL A 236 -36.53 0.36 12.70
CA VAL A 236 -35.31 0.04 11.93
C VAL A 236 -34.09 0.74 12.53
N ALA A 237 -34.22 2.01 12.90
CA ALA A 237 -33.14 2.73 13.55
C ALA A 237 -32.70 2.07 14.87
N LYS A 238 -33.67 1.61 15.68
CA LYS A 238 -33.42 0.85 16.92
C LYS A 238 -32.78 -0.51 16.65
N GLU A 239 -33.27 -1.25 15.65
CA GLU A 239 -32.68 -2.54 15.25
C GLU A 239 -31.22 -2.37 14.85
N ILE A 240 -30.93 -1.43 13.93
CA ILE A 240 -29.57 -1.17 13.44
C ILE A 240 -28.62 -0.94 14.61
N ARG A 241 -29.02 -0.12 15.58
CA ARG A 241 -28.20 0.18 16.76
C ARG A 241 -27.95 -1.05 17.61
N ILE A 242 -29.01 -1.74 18.02
CA ILE A 242 -28.92 -2.83 18.99
C ILE A 242 -28.21 -4.04 18.38
N LYS A 243 -28.49 -4.34 17.11
CA LYS A 243 -28.03 -5.57 16.46
C LYS A 243 -26.64 -5.44 15.87
N HIS A 244 -26.29 -4.27 15.33
CA HIS A 244 -25.05 -4.11 14.57
C HIS A 244 -23.99 -3.29 15.28
N ASP A 245 -24.41 -2.35 16.14
CA ASP A 245 -23.54 -1.37 16.80
C ASP A 245 -22.54 -0.72 15.82
N PRO A 246 -23.02 -0.04 14.76
CA PRO A 246 -22.18 0.39 13.65
C PRO A 246 -21.24 1.54 14.02
N ASP A 247 -20.08 1.59 13.34
CA ASP A 247 -19.12 2.70 13.42
C ASP A 247 -19.54 3.87 12.52
N LEU A 248 -20.18 3.55 11.40
CA LEU A 248 -20.69 4.51 10.42
C LEU A 248 -22.07 4.10 9.92
N VAL A 249 -23.01 5.05 9.88
CA VAL A 249 -24.28 4.89 9.14
C VAL A 249 -24.34 5.96 8.07
N ILE A 250 -24.58 5.55 6.83
CA ILE A 250 -24.88 6.46 5.71
C ILE A 250 -26.31 6.15 5.26
N HIS A 251 -27.16 7.15 5.40
CA HIS A 251 -28.50 7.13 4.83
C HIS A 251 -28.45 7.65 3.41
N LEU A 252 -29.18 7.03 2.49
CA LEU A 252 -29.34 7.51 1.12
C LEU A 252 -30.79 7.89 0.92
N GLY A 253 -31.02 9.12 0.46
CA GLY A 253 -32.34 9.66 0.17
C GLY A 253 -32.50 10.10 -1.27
N LEU A 254 -33.75 10.37 -1.65
CA LEU A 254 -34.08 11.04 -2.91
C LEU A 254 -34.40 12.51 -2.60
N ASN A 255 -33.65 13.43 -3.22
CA ASN A 255 -33.97 14.85 -3.21
C ASN A 255 -34.40 15.29 -4.62
N ASN A 256 -35.69 15.56 -4.81
CA ASN A 256 -36.25 15.93 -6.11
C ASN A 256 -36.00 17.39 -6.52
N ARG A 257 -35.33 18.18 -5.67
CA ARG A 257 -34.97 19.57 -5.96
C ARG A 257 -33.61 19.71 -6.63
N LEU A 258 -32.78 18.66 -6.57
CA LEU A 258 -31.44 18.64 -7.15
C LEU A 258 -31.45 18.24 -8.62
N GLY A 259 -30.43 18.66 -9.36
CA GLY A 259 -30.18 18.19 -10.72
C GLY A 259 -29.90 16.67 -10.78
N CYS A 260 -30.10 16.06 -11.94
CA CYS A 260 -29.89 14.61 -12.13
C CYS A 260 -28.44 14.14 -11.94
N ASP A 261 -27.48 15.07 -11.94
CA ASP A 261 -26.06 14.80 -11.74
C ASP A 261 -25.50 15.41 -10.45
N GLU A 262 -26.38 15.85 -9.54
CA GLU A 262 -26.04 16.48 -8.27
C GLU A 262 -26.36 15.56 -7.09
N CYS A 263 -25.51 15.60 -6.07
CA CYS A 263 -25.73 14.92 -4.79
C CYS A 263 -25.44 15.89 -3.65
N ALA A 264 -26.36 15.98 -2.69
CA ALA A 264 -26.18 16.77 -1.48
C ALA A 264 -25.72 15.88 -0.34
N LEU A 265 -24.76 16.39 0.44
CA LEU A 265 -24.33 15.82 1.71
C LEU A 265 -24.91 16.69 2.82
N GLU A 266 -25.74 16.11 3.68
CA GLU A 266 -26.44 16.88 4.72
C GLU A 266 -25.53 17.14 5.91
N LEU A 267 -25.40 18.41 6.28
CA LEU A 267 -24.57 18.86 7.40
C LEU A 267 -25.22 18.63 8.76
N GLY A 268 -26.50 18.27 8.80
CA GLY A 268 -27.20 18.00 10.04
C GLY A 268 -28.67 17.69 9.86
N ALA A 269 -29.37 17.45 10.98
CA ALA A 269 -30.78 17.07 11.02
C ALA A 269 -31.60 17.97 11.96
N TYR A 270 -32.85 18.24 11.61
CA TYR A 270 -33.78 18.92 12.51
C TYR A 270 -34.24 17.98 13.64
N VAL A 271 -34.63 18.53 14.79
CA VAL A 271 -35.14 17.73 15.93
C VAL A 271 -36.66 17.72 16.01
N ASP A 272 -37.35 18.52 15.21
CA ASP A 272 -38.79 18.73 15.19
C ASP A 272 -39.27 19.14 13.78
N GLY A 273 -40.56 19.46 13.63
CA GLY A 273 -41.16 19.92 12.37
C GLY A 273 -41.62 18.82 11.42
N TYR A 274 -41.64 17.56 11.89
CA TYR A 274 -41.99 16.35 11.11
C TYR A 274 -43.50 16.15 10.91
N ASN A 275 -44.20 17.20 10.46
CA ASN A 275 -45.67 17.25 10.38
C ASN A 275 -46.27 16.68 9.08
N SER A 276 -45.43 16.28 8.13
CA SER A 276 -45.90 15.76 6.84
C SER A 276 -46.42 14.32 7.01
N PRO A 277 -47.64 13.99 6.52
CA PRO A 277 -48.17 12.62 6.56
C PRO A 277 -47.26 11.63 5.84
N ASP A 278 -47.07 10.47 6.45
CA ASP A 278 -46.32 9.35 5.90
C ASP A 278 -47.18 8.44 5.02
N CYS A 279 -46.65 7.28 4.59
CA CYS A 279 -47.39 6.34 3.75
C CYS A 279 -48.63 5.72 4.43
N ASN A 280 -48.78 5.86 5.75
CA ASN A 280 -49.98 5.44 6.51
C ASN A 280 -50.90 6.63 6.84
N GLU A 281 -50.65 7.81 6.26
CA GLU A 281 -51.32 9.07 6.59
C GLU A 281 -51.10 9.49 8.06
N GLU A 282 -50.03 8.99 8.69
CA GLU A 282 -49.64 9.36 10.05
C GLU A 282 -48.58 10.47 10.01
N CYS A 283 -48.64 11.39 10.95
CA CYS A 283 -47.57 12.37 11.16
C CYS A 283 -47.13 12.36 12.63
N ILE A 284 -45.95 12.88 12.87
CA ILE A 284 -45.52 13.18 14.22
C ILE A 284 -46.02 14.60 14.50
N PRO A 285 -46.76 14.83 15.61
CA PRO A 285 -47.07 16.20 16.04
C PRO A 285 -45.79 17.03 16.16
N ASP A 286 -45.89 18.36 16.21
CA ASP A 286 -44.77 19.30 16.42
C ASP A 286 -44.10 19.10 17.81
N GLU A 287 -43.47 17.95 17.97
CA GLU A 287 -42.81 17.45 19.15
C GLU A 287 -41.35 17.20 18.80
N VAL A 288 -40.49 17.51 19.76
CA VAL A 288 -39.07 17.23 19.65
C VAL A 288 -38.89 15.71 19.64
N CYS A 289 -38.40 15.16 18.54
CA CYS A 289 -38.24 13.72 18.33
C CYS A 289 -37.06 13.11 19.11
N LEU A 290 -36.30 13.95 19.82
CA LEU A 290 -35.09 13.60 20.56
C LEU A 290 -35.10 14.22 21.98
N PRO A 291 -34.94 13.42 23.04
CA PRO A 291 -34.88 13.95 24.40
C PRO A 291 -33.71 14.92 24.60
N GLY A 292 -33.93 16.00 25.36
CA GLY A 292 -32.87 16.94 25.75
C GLY A 292 -32.60 18.08 24.77
N TYR A 293 -33.27 18.11 23.62
CA TYR A 293 -33.21 19.22 22.66
C TYR A 293 -34.40 20.17 22.81
N LYS A 294 -34.20 21.43 22.39
CA LYS A 294 -35.27 22.44 22.35
C LYS A 294 -35.93 22.45 20.97
N PRO A 295 -37.22 22.80 20.86
CA PRO A 295 -37.85 23.07 19.56
C PRO A 295 -37.03 24.05 18.72
N GLY A 296 -36.94 23.80 17.42
CA GLY A 296 -36.14 24.55 16.45
C GLY A 296 -34.64 24.28 16.49
N SER A 297 -34.17 23.26 17.23
CA SER A 297 -32.76 22.87 17.23
C SER A 297 -32.37 22.07 15.97
N GLN A 298 -31.11 22.16 15.59
CA GLN A 298 -30.51 21.31 14.56
C GLN A 298 -29.26 20.63 15.14
N ILE A 299 -29.01 19.40 14.74
CA ILE A 299 -27.85 18.62 15.16
C ILE A 299 -26.93 18.43 13.98
N GLU A 300 -25.67 18.85 14.09
CA GLU A 300 -24.69 18.75 13.02
C GLU A 300 -24.04 17.36 12.95
N THR A 301 -23.70 16.93 11.74
CA THR A 301 -22.87 15.75 11.54
C THR A 301 -21.45 15.98 12.07
N LYS A 302 -20.85 14.91 12.60
CA LYS A 302 -19.42 14.89 12.93
C LYS A 302 -18.54 14.49 11.74
N LEU A 303 -19.13 14.14 10.59
CA LEU A 303 -18.37 13.90 9.37
C LEU A 303 -17.78 15.21 8.87
N ASP A 304 -16.49 15.19 8.56
CA ASP A 304 -15.84 16.30 7.86
C ASP A 304 -16.24 16.25 6.37
N LEU A 305 -17.48 16.65 6.08
CA LEU A 305 -18.05 16.61 4.73
C LEU A 305 -17.31 17.54 3.77
N LYS A 306 -16.66 18.59 4.28
CA LYS A 306 -15.80 19.45 3.46
C LYS A 306 -14.61 18.66 2.89
N LYS A 307 -13.93 17.85 3.72
CA LYS A 307 -12.87 16.95 3.21
C LYS A 307 -13.40 15.94 2.19
N VAL A 308 -14.62 15.45 2.37
CA VAL A 308 -15.25 14.52 1.40
C VAL A 308 -15.45 15.21 0.05
N VAL A 309 -16.01 16.43 0.05
CA VAL A 309 -16.17 17.25 -1.15
C VAL A 309 -14.82 17.57 -1.79
N ASP A 310 -13.82 18.01 -1.02
CA ASP A 310 -12.49 18.34 -1.53
C ASP A 310 -11.83 17.13 -2.22
N HIS A 311 -12.06 15.92 -1.72
CA HIS A 311 -11.50 14.69 -2.28
C HIS A 311 -12.23 14.20 -3.54
N LEU A 312 -13.55 14.41 -3.63
CA LEU A 312 -14.41 13.83 -4.68
C LEU A 312 -14.90 14.83 -5.73
N SER A 313 -14.80 16.14 -5.48
CA SER A 313 -15.23 17.21 -6.38
C SER A 313 -14.64 17.15 -7.81
N PRO A 314 -13.43 16.61 -8.08
CA PRO A 314 -12.95 16.49 -9.46
C PRO A 314 -13.76 15.50 -10.31
N THR A 315 -14.51 14.59 -9.69
CA THR A 315 -15.21 13.49 -10.36
C THR A 315 -16.72 13.50 -10.15
N SER A 316 -17.28 14.39 -9.31
CA SER A 316 -18.71 14.42 -8.97
C SER A 316 -19.18 15.82 -8.54
N LYS A 317 -20.42 16.20 -8.86
CA LYS A 317 -21.04 17.44 -8.35
C LYS A 317 -21.64 17.20 -6.97
N LEU A 318 -20.81 17.35 -5.94
CA LEU A 318 -21.22 17.25 -4.54
C LEU A 318 -21.52 18.65 -3.97
N LEU A 319 -22.64 18.76 -3.27
CA LEU A 319 -23.09 19.98 -2.60
C LEU A 319 -23.17 19.72 -1.09
N LEU A 320 -22.84 20.73 -0.28
CA LEU A 320 -23.13 20.70 1.15
C LEU A 320 -24.52 21.31 1.37
N SER A 321 -25.39 20.61 2.10
CA SER A 321 -26.75 21.06 2.40
C SER A 321 -26.95 21.25 3.91
N HIS A 322 -27.67 22.30 4.28
CA HIS A 322 -28.10 22.57 5.66
C HIS A 322 -29.59 22.26 5.87
N ASP A 323 -30.31 21.90 4.80
CA ASP A 323 -31.74 21.62 4.80
C ASP A 323 -31.99 20.16 4.33
N PRO A 324 -31.97 19.20 5.26
CA PRO A 324 -32.32 17.80 4.96
C PRO A 324 -33.83 17.59 4.74
N GLY A 325 -34.62 18.67 4.80
CA GLY A 325 -36.07 18.65 4.85
C GLY A 325 -36.63 18.23 6.21
N SER A 326 -37.95 18.19 6.30
CA SER A 326 -38.71 17.84 7.50
C SER A 326 -39.60 16.61 7.29
N TYR A 327 -39.16 15.69 6.44
CA TYR A 327 -39.84 14.41 6.20
C TYR A 327 -39.04 13.24 6.80
N ILE A 328 -39.47 12.01 6.51
CA ILE A 328 -38.97 10.76 7.11
C ILE A 328 -37.46 10.55 6.91
N CYS A 329 -36.91 11.05 5.80
CA CYS A 329 -35.48 11.03 5.53
C CYS A 329 -34.65 11.74 6.60
N SER A 330 -35.04 12.97 6.92
CA SER A 330 -34.42 13.78 7.98
C SER A 330 -34.76 13.22 9.36
N TYR A 331 -35.97 12.68 9.54
CA TYR A 331 -36.39 12.07 10.81
C TYR A 331 -35.51 10.88 11.22
N ILE A 332 -35.35 9.88 10.35
CA ILE A 332 -34.50 8.72 10.67
C ILE A 332 -33.05 9.15 10.87
N TYR A 333 -32.58 10.11 10.07
CA TYR A 333 -31.24 10.68 10.20
C TYR A 333 -31.03 11.32 11.58
N ALA A 334 -31.96 12.17 12.03
CA ALA A 334 -31.92 12.82 13.34
C ALA A 334 -31.76 11.80 14.47
N LYS A 335 -32.46 10.66 14.38
CA LYS A 335 -32.32 9.60 15.39
C LYS A 335 -30.87 9.15 15.54
N PHE A 336 -30.08 9.11 14.47
CA PHE A 336 -28.69 8.63 14.49
C PHE A 336 -27.69 9.72 14.87
N VAL A 337 -27.86 10.96 14.41
CA VAL A 337 -26.93 12.05 14.71
C VAL A 337 -26.80 12.30 16.22
N ASP A 338 -27.91 12.18 16.97
CA ASP A 338 -27.91 12.36 18.43
C ASP A 338 -27.22 11.23 19.22
N PHE A 339 -27.08 10.03 18.66
CA PHE A 339 -26.52 8.87 19.38
C PHE A 339 -25.11 9.12 19.96
N ASN A 340 -24.39 10.04 19.34
CA ASN A 340 -23.05 10.47 19.74
C ASN A 340 -23.00 11.37 20.98
N SER A 341 -24.10 12.05 21.34
CA SER A 341 -24.16 12.90 22.54
C SER A 341 -24.24 12.05 23.81
N VAL A 342 -24.81 10.85 23.70
CA VAL A 342 -25.11 9.95 24.83
C VAL A 342 -23.99 8.94 25.11
N THR A 343 -23.22 8.51 24.10
CA THR A 343 -22.34 7.32 24.23
C THR A 343 -20.84 7.60 24.27
N ASN A 344 -20.40 8.86 24.17
CA ASN A 344 -18.97 9.26 24.09
C ASN A 344 -18.14 8.40 23.10
N SER A 345 -18.78 7.91 22.03
CA SER A 345 -18.20 7.01 21.04
C SER A 345 -17.72 7.78 19.80
N GLN A 346 -16.70 7.26 19.11
CA GLN A 346 -16.17 7.82 17.84
C GLN A 346 -17.06 7.50 16.61
N LYS A 347 -18.33 7.15 16.83
CA LYS A 347 -19.25 6.78 15.75
C LYS A 347 -19.60 8.01 14.94
N VAL A 348 -19.81 7.85 13.64
CA VAL A 348 -20.10 8.98 12.75
C VAL A 348 -21.29 8.64 11.86
N PHE A 349 -22.13 9.63 11.56
CA PHE A 349 -23.38 9.40 10.85
C PHE A 349 -23.57 10.47 9.77
N GLY A 350 -23.99 10.06 8.58
CA GLY A 350 -24.20 10.93 7.43
C GLY A 350 -25.51 10.60 6.70
N PHE A 351 -25.96 11.57 5.92
CA PHE A 351 -27.09 11.46 5.00
C PHE A 351 -26.68 12.07 3.65
#